data_AF-A0A968DCZ6-F1
#
_entry.id   AF-A0A968DCZ6-F1
#
_cell.length_a   1.000
_cell.length_b   1.000
_cell.length_c   1.000
_cell.angle_alpha   90.00
_cell.angle_beta   90.00
_cell.angle_gamma   90.00
#
_symmetry.space_group_name_H-M   'P 1'
#
loop_
_entity.id
_entity.type
_entity.pdbx_description
1 polymer ?
#
loop_
_entity_poly.entity_id
_entity_poly.type
_entity_poly.pdbx_seq_one_letter_code
_entity_poly.pdbx_strand_id
1 'polypeptide(L)'
;MMPNPADGSIWGSTSFEFPGRLVRLNPGDSPPATALAEQYNIPLPGFGSRGADIDRNGVIWTSLGSGHLGEFDRSKCQAPLNGPEATGDHCPEGWTFHRYPGPGFPERPDFSIESSYYSWVDQRNAAGLGENVPMSTANLYDGVHALVDGEWVTMRIPYPLGFYSKGFDGRIDDPDAGWKGRGLWVPSGDRTPWLMEGGLGNRPLVVHFQVRPDPLAK
;
A
#
# COMPACT_ATOMS: atom_id res chain seq x y z
N MET A 1 -7.99 -0.96 8.37
CA MET A 1 -8.30 -2.26 8.99
C MET A 1 -8.25 -3.28 7.88
N MET A 2 -7.41 -4.30 8.02
CA MET A 2 -7.06 -5.26 6.97
C MET A 2 -7.30 -6.67 7.54
N PRO A 3 -8.42 -7.33 7.21
CA PRO A 3 -8.63 -8.71 7.60
C PRO A 3 -7.60 -9.61 6.91
N ASN A 4 -6.91 -10.44 7.67
CA ASN A 4 -5.94 -11.38 7.13
C ASN A 4 -6.65 -12.61 6.57
N PRO A 5 -6.62 -12.83 5.24
CA PRO A 5 -7.24 -14.01 4.65
C PRO A 5 -6.52 -15.32 5.03
N ALA A 6 -5.26 -15.26 5.50
CA ALA A 6 -4.46 -16.44 5.81
C ALA A 6 -4.78 -17.06 7.19
N ASP A 7 -5.09 -16.22 8.19
CA ASP A 7 -5.26 -16.68 9.58
C ASP A 7 -6.45 -16.05 10.34
N GLY A 8 -7.22 -15.18 9.71
CA GLY A 8 -8.37 -14.50 10.33
C GLY A 8 -8.03 -13.40 11.34
N SER A 9 -6.74 -13.07 11.53
CA SER A 9 -6.34 -11.90 12.32
C SER A 9 -6.71 -10.60 11.59
N ILE A 10 -6.71 -9.49 12.31
CA ILE A 10 -7.05 -8.18 11.76
C ILE A 10 -5.86 -7.25 11.96
N TRP A 11 -5.44 -6.56 10.91
CA TRP A 11 -4.30 -5.66 10.95
C TRP A 11 -4.71 -4.20 10.78
N GLY A 12 -3.88 -3.32 11.32
CA GLY A 12 -3.97 -1.87 11.11
C GLY A 12 -2.59 -1.24 11.11
N SER A 13 -2.47 -0.09 10.45
CA SER A 13 -1.30 0.77 10.54
C SER A 13 -1.62 2.02 11.37
N THR A 14 -0.64 2.54 12.12
CA THR A 14 -0.80 3.76 12.92
C THR A 14 -0.13 4.96 12.25
N SER A 15 -0.91 5.76 11.53
CA SER A 15 -0.38 6.83 10.65
C SER A 15 -0.03 8.15 11.35
N PHE A 16 -0.27 8.27 12.65
CA PHE A 16 -0.12 9.51 13.43
C PHE A 16 0.84 9.37 14.63
N GLU A 17 1.64 8.31 14.62
CA GLU A 17 2.75 8.11 15.57
C GLU A 17 4.06 8.08 14.78
N PHE A 18 5.16 8.49 15.43
CA PHE A 18 6.50 8.46 14.83
C PHE A 18 7.39 7.47 15.60
N PRO A 19 8.08 6.52 14.92
CA PRO A 19 8.13 6.30 13.47
C PRO A 19 6.87 5.63 12.88
N GLY A 20 5.92 5.22 13.72
CA GLY A 20 4.70 4.48 13.33
C GLY A 20 4.86 2.98 13.56
N ARG A 21 3.74 2.25 13.56
CA ARG A 21 3.73 0.79 13.78
C ARG A 21 2.59 0.10 13.04
N LEU A 22 2.72 -1.22 12.90
CA LEU A 22 1.62 -2.11 12.58
C LEU A 22 1.03 -2.67 13.88
N VAL A 23 -0.27 -2.87 13.89
CA VAL A 23 -0.99 -3.51 14.99
C VAL A 23 -1.75 -4.70 14.42
N ARG A 24 -1.57 -5.86 15.05
CA ARG A 24 -2.32 -7.08 14.79
C ARG A 24 -3.27 -7.32 15.94
N LEU A 25 -4.52 -7.63 15.63
CA LEU A 25 -5.51 -8.12 16.57
C LEU A 25 -5.84 -9.56 16.19
N ASN A 26 -5.57 -10.50 17.07
CA ASN A 26 -6.06 -11.87 16.96
C ASN A 26 -7.31 -12.02 17.84
N PRO A 27 -8.51 -12.19 17.26
CA PRO A 27 -9.74 -12.32 18.05
C PRO A 27 -9.74 -13.55 18.98
N GLY A 28 -9.11 -14.66 18.56
CA GLY A 28 -9.27 -15.95 19.24
C GLY A 28 -10.72 -16.48 19.21
N ASP A 29 -10.98 -17.54 19.98
CA ASP A 29 -12.28 -18.24 19.94
C ASP A 29 -13.39 -17.51 20.71
N SER A 30 -13.04 -16.64 21.67
CA SER A 30 -13.98 -15.81 22.43
C SER A 30 -13.46 -14.36 22.49
N PRO A 31 -13.68 -13.56 21.43
CA PRO A 31 -13.05 -12.25 21.27
C PRO A 31 -13.14 -11.30 22.47
N PRO A 32 -14.25 -11.23 23.22
CA PRO A 32 -14.30 -10.36 24.40
C PRO A 32 -13.33 -10.74 25.54
N ALA A 33 -12.86 -11.99 25.58
CA ALA A 33 -12.05 -12.52 26.67
C ALA A 33 -10.64 -12.96 26.25
N THR A 34 -10.45 -13.34 24.99
CA THR A 34 -9.21 -13.96 24.51
C THR A 34 -8.47 -13.17 23.44
N ALA A 35 -9.00 -12.01 23.03
CA ALA A 35 -8.36 -11.23 21.99
C ALA A 35 -6.95 -10.77 22.41
N LEU A 36 -5.98 -10.99 21.53
CA LEU A 36 -4.59 -10.56 21.72
C LEU A 36 -4.25 -9.48 20.70
N ALA A 37 -3.67 -8.39 21.19
CA ALA A 37 -3.09 -7.34 20.37
C ALA A 37 -1.57 -7.46 20.36
N GLU A 38 -0.98 -7.44 19.18
CA GLU A 38 0.47 -7.39 18.96
C GLU A 38 0.79 -6.09 18.22
N GLN A 39 1.96 -5.53 18.48
CA GLN A 39 2.44 -4.33 17.80
C GLN A 39 3.82 -4.58 17.23
N TYR A 40 4.10 -3.96 16.08
CA TYR A 40 5.36 -4.07 15.36
C TYR A 40 5.79 -2.68 14.90
N ASN A 41 6.76 -2.12 15.62
CA ASN A 41 7.29 -0.80 15.29
C ASN A 41 8.07 -0.89 13.98
N ILE A 42 7.97 0.16 13.16
CA ILE A 42 8.75 0.27 11.93
C ILE A 42 10.19 0.64 12.30
N PRO A 43 11.20 -0.21 12.02
CA PRO A 43 12.59 0.13 12.27
C PRO A 43 13.12 1.08 11.20
N LEU A 44 14.25 1.73 11.47
CA LEU A 44 15.02 2.42 10.43
C LEU A 44 15.44 1.42 9.33
N PRO A 45 15.53 1.87 8.06
CA PRO A 45 15.34 3.24 7.57
C PRO A 45 13.87 3.68 7.43
N GLY A 46 12.90 2.81 7.67
CA GLY A 46 11.47 3.12 7.61
C GLY A 46 11.03 4.15 8.66
N PHE A 47 10.08 5.01 8.29
CA PHE A 47 9.34 5.85 9.23
C PHE A 47 8.11 6.49 8.56
N GLY A 48 7.21 7.03 9.38
CA GLY A 48 6.03 7.76 8.94
C GLY A 48 5.02 6.84 8.26
N SER A 49 4.55 5.81 8.99
CA SER A 49 3.51 4.91 8.51
C SER A 49 2.34 5.68 7.91
N ARG A 50 1.79 5.17 6.82
CA ARG A 50 0.55 5.66 6.21
C ARG A 50 -0.43 4.50 6.06
N GLY A 51 -1.20 4.48 4.98
CA GLY A 51 -2.09 3.38 4.67
C GLY A 51 -1.35 2.08 4.38
N ALA A 52 -1.94 0.98 4.80
CA ALA A 52 -1.43 -0.35 4.58
C ALA A 52 -2.55 -1.26 4.06
N ASP A 53 -2.12 -2.35 3.42
CA ASP A 53 -2.97 -3.48 3.06
C ASP A 53 -2.22 -4.81 3.25
N ILE A 54 -2.95 -5.92 3.19
CA ILE A 54 -2.42 -7.27 3.43
C ILE A 54 -2.56 -8.16 2.19
N ASP A 55 -1.55 -8.98 1.97
CA ASP A 55 -1.53 -9.95 0.89
C ASP A 55 -2.22 -11.28 1.31
N ARG A 56 -2.38 -12.21 0.36
CA ARG A 56 -3.02 -13.51 0.61
C ARG A 56 -2.19 -14.45 1.50
N ASN A 57 -0.91 -14.17 1.68
CA ASN A 57 0.00 -14.94 2.51
C ASN A 57 0.10 -14.38 3.95
N GLY A 58 -0.56 -13.25 4.23
CA GLY A 58 -0.49 -12.57 5.52
C GLY A 58 0.69 -11.61 5.65
N VAL A 59 1.33 -11.21 4.55
CA VAL A 59 2.38 -10.18 4.51
C VAL A 59 1.72 -8.81 4.40
N ILE A 60 2.14 -7.90 5.27
CA ILE A 60 1.62 -6.53 5.33
C ILE A 60 2.47 -5.62 4.46
N TRP A 61 1.80 -4.76 3.70
CA TRP A 61 2.42 -3.76 2.84
C TRP A 61 1.96 -2.38 3.24
N THR A 62 2.88 -1.49 3.59
CA THR A 62 2.57 -0.14 4.09
C THR A 62 3.38 0.92 3.37
N SER A 63 2.75 2.02 2.99
CA SER A 63 3.49 3.17 2.48
C SER A 63 4.10 3.96 3.63
N LEU A 64 5.35 4.39 3.45
CA LEU A 64 6.14 5.06 4.49
C LEU A 64 6.58 6.44 4.03
N GLY A 65 6.57 7.40 4.97
CA GLY A 65 7.12 8.75 4.77
C GLY A 65 8.63 8.78 4.53
N SER A 66 9.34 7.68 4.77
CA SER A 66 10.73 7.48 4.34
C SER A 66 10.87 7.27 2.82
N GLY A 67 9.78 7.27 2.05
CA GLY A 67 9.85 7.01 0.62
C GLY A 67 10.07 5.53 0.29
N HIS A 68 9.57 4.64 1.13
CA HIS A 68 9.61 3.20 0.92
C HIS A 68 8.20 2.60 0.97
N LEU A 69 8.01 1.51 0.25
CA LEU A 69 6.97 0.53 0.55
C LEU A 69 7.57 -0.47 1.54
N GLY A 70 7.06 -0.48 2.77
CA GLY A 70 7.45 -1.43 3.80
C GLY A 70 6.69 -2.74 3.62
N GLU A 71 7.43 -3.84 3.57
CA GLU A 71 6.94 -5.21 3.62
C GLU A 71 7.18 -5.74 5.04
N PHE A 72 6.16 -6.31 5.67
CA PHE A 72 6.28 -6.95 6.97
C PHE A 72 5.72 -8.37 6.95
N ASP A 73 6.60 -9.35 7.16
CA ASP A 73 6.26 -10.76 7.26
C ASP A 73 6.46 -11.26 8.69
N ARG A 74 5.34 -11.45 9.39
CA ARG A 74 5.32 -11.94 10.78
C ARG A 74 5.91 -13.35 10.93
N SER A 75 5.92 -14.16 9.87
CA SER A 75 6.47 -15.53 9.94
C SER A 75 7.99 -15.55 10.10
N LYS A 76 8.67 -14.45 9.77
CA LYS A 76 10.12 -14.31 9.95
C LYS A 76 10.53 -13.99 11.38
N CYS A 77 9.57 -13.62 12.25
CA CYS A 77 9.86 -13.24 13.63
C CYS A 77 10.42 -14.40 14.46
N GLN A 78 11.54 -14.17 15.14
CA GLN A 78 12.30 -15.15 15.90
C GLN A 78 12.10 -14.98 17.41
N ALA A 79 11.93 -13.75 17.89
CA ALA A 79 11.69 -13.48 19.30
C ALA A 79 10.24 -13.85 19.69
N PRO A 80 9.96 -14.04 20.99
CA PRO A 80 8.60 -14.23 21.48
C PRO A 80 7.67 -13.09 21.05
N LEU A 81 6.52 -13.46 20.48
CA LEU A 81 5.51 -12.52 19.95
C LEU A 81 4.50 -12.06 21.01
N ASN A 82 4.65 -12.54 22.24
CA ASN A 82 3.84 -12.15 23.39
C ASN A 82 4.68 -12.11 24.67
N GLY A 83 4.15 -11.47 25.70
CA GLY A 83 4.82 -11.30 27.00
C GLY A 83 5.44 -9.91 27.18
N PRO A 84 6.15 -9.68 28.31
CA PRO A 84 6.60 -8.35 28.72
C PRO A 84 7.63 -7.72 27.79
N GLU A 85 8.37 -8.52 27.02
CA GLU A 85 9.39 -8.05 26.07
C GLU A 85 8.83 -7.80 24.65
N ALA A 86 7.58 -8.22 24.36
CA ALA A 86 6.96 -8.05 23.05
C ALA A 86 6.40 -6.62 22.86
N THR A 87 7.28 -5.62 22.97
CA THR A 87 6.93 -4.19 23.07
C THR A 87 6.93 -3.45 21.73
N GLY A 88 7.03 -4.16 20.61
CA GLY A 88 7.04 -3.59 19.26
C GLY A 88 8.34 -3.78 18.47
N ASP A 89 9.49 -3.75 19.14
CA ASP A 89 10.81 -3.82 18.49
C ASP A 89 11.38 -5.24 18.39
N HIS A 90 10.58 -6.24 18.75
CA HIS A 90 10.98 -7.63 18.90
C HIS A 90 11.03 -8.44 17.59
N CYS A 91 10.67 -7.83 16.45
CA CYS A 91 10.72 -8.49 15.14
C CYS A 91 11.27 -7.57 14.03
N PRO A 92 12.52 -7.09 14.14
CA PRO A 92 13.15 -6.32 13.07
C PRO A 92 13.34 -7.13 11.78
N GLU A 93 13.56 -8.44 11.89
CA GLU A 93 13.77 -9.38 10.77
C GLU A 93 12.53 -9.62 9.89
N GLY A 94 11.34 -9.26 10.39
CA GLY A 94 10.11 -9.28 9.62
C GLY A 94 10.05 -8.19 8.55
N TRP A 95 10.86 -7.13 8.67
CA TRP A 95 10.79 -5.96 7.82
C TRP A 95 11.69 -6.06 6.59
N THR A 96 11.16 -5.63 5.44
CA THR A 96 11.91 -5.36 4.21
C THR A 96 11.42 -4.03 3.64
N PHE A 97 12.33 -3.24 3.07
CA PHE A 97 12.01 -1.89 2.58
C PHE A 97 12.31 -1.76 1.09
N HIS A 98 11.27 -1.49 0.32
CA HIS A 98 11.36 -1.28 -1.12
C HIS A 98 11.34 0.23 -1.41
N ARG A 99 12.48 0.81 -1.76
CA ARG A 99 12.59 2.26 -2.04
C ARG A 99 11.72 2.62 -3.24
N TYR A 100 10.82 3.60 -3.09
CA TYR A 100 10.00 4.07 -4.20
C TYR A 100 10.85 4.69 -5.31
N PRO A 101 10.34 4.73 -6.56
CA PRO A 101 10.92 5.55 -7.62
C PRO A 101 11.06 7.01 -7.18
N GLY A 102 11.98 7.72 -7.83
CA GLY A 102 12.18 9.15 -7.63
C GLY A 102 13.39 9.51 -6.78
N PRO A 103 13.71 10.81 -6.71
CA PRO A 103 14.88 11.30 -6.00
C PRO A 103 14.66 11.30 -4.49
N GLY A 104 15.75 11.16 -3.73
CA GLY A 104 15.83 11.57 -2.33
C GLY A 104 16.43 12.97 -2.21
N PHE A 105 16.56 13.47 -0.97
CA PHE A 105 17.39 14.64 -0.72
C PHE A 105 18.89 14.31 -0.91
N PRO A 106 19.75 15.28 -1.27
CA PRO A 106 21.18 15.04 -1.45
C PRO A 106 21.86 14.36 -0.26
N GLU A 107 21.46 14.70 0.97
CA GLU A 107 22.00 14.15 2.20
C GLU A 107 21.37 12.79 2.59
N ARG A 108 20.34 12.38 1.86
CA ARG A 108 19.54 11.16 2.10
C ARG A 108 19.16 10.48 0.76
N PRO A 109 20.15 10.08 -0.06
CA PRO A 109 19.90 9.56 -1.40
C PRO A 109 19.15 8.21 -1.40
N ASP A 110 19.31 7.42 -0.34
CA ASP A 110 18.64 6.12 -0.17
C ASP A 110 17.15 6.23 0.17
N PHE A 111 16.62 7.45 0.34
CA PHE A 111 15.21 7.73 0.54
C PHE A 111 14.57 8.20 -0.77
N SER A 112 13.23 8.25 -0.82
CA SER A 112 12.49 8.90 -1.91
C SER A 112 11.58 10.00 -1.36
N ILE A 113 11.40 11.08 -2.11
CA ILE A 113 10.41 12.11 -1.79
C ILE A 113 8.98 11.71 -2.18
N GLU A 114 8.79 10.57 -2.85
CA GLU A 114 7.45 10.06 -3.20
C GLU A 114 6.52 10.07 -1.98
N SER A 115 5.32 10.61 -2.17
CA SER A 115 4.36 10.89 -1.10
C SER A 115 3.14 9.95 -1.13
N SER A 116 3.43 8.65 -1.23
CA SER A 116 2.48 7.55 -1.19
C SER A 116 1.60 7.59 0.08
N TYR A 117 0.28 7.69 -0.08
CA TYR A 117 -0.67 7.75 1.03
C TYR A 117 -1.27 6.39 1.41
N TYR A 118 -1.58 5.53 0.45
CA TYR A 118 -2.21 4.23 0.72
C TYR A 118 -1.56 3.13 -0.10
N SER A 119 -1.26 2.02 0.56
CA SER A 119 -0.90 0.76 -0.07
C SER A 119 -2.12 -0.15 -0.16
N TRP A 120 -2.24 -0.85 -1.29
CA TRP A 120 -3.31 -1.82 -1.60
C TRP A 120 -2.66 -3.03 -2.24
N VAL A 121 -3.12 -4.25 -1.94
CA VAL A 121 -2.59 -5.47 -2.58
C VAL A 121 -3.62 -6.03 -3.55
N ASP A 122 -3.22 -6.18 -4.82
CA ASP A 122 -4.06 -6.82 -5.84
C ASP A 122 -4.08 -8.34 -5.65
N GLN A 123 -4.82 -8.81 -4.65
CA GLN A 123 -4.91 -10.24 -4.33
C GLN A 123 -5.45 -11.12 -5.47
N ARG A 124 -6.14 -10.53 -6.46
CA ARG A 124 -6.92 -11.28 -7.47
C ARG A 124 -6.65 -10.86 -8.91
N ASN A 125 -5.53 -10.17 -9.16
CA ASN A 125 -5.12 -9.74 -10.49
C ASN A 125 -6.19 -8.90 -11.22
N ALA A 126 -6.82 -7.97 -10.50
CA ALA A 126 -7.74 -7.01 -11.07
C ALA A 126 -7.03 -6.00 -11.97
N ALA A 127 -5.77 -5.65 -11.68
CA ALA A 127 -4.96 -4.75 -12.51
C ALA A 127 -4.47 -5.41 -13.80
N GLY A 128 -4.35 -6.75 -13.84
CA GLY A 128 -3.74 -7.48 -14.95
C GLY A 128 -2.21 -7.61 -14.86
N LEU A 129 -1.61 -7.27 -13.71
CA LEU A 129 -0.16 -7.32 -13.47
C LEU A 129 0.31 -8.59 -12.72
N GLY A 130 -0.61 -9.47 -12.35
CA GLY A 130 -0.34 -10.66 -11.53
C GLY A 130 -1.24 -10.71 -10.30
N GLU A 131 -1.34 -11.89 -9.68
CA GLU A 131 -2.00 -12.02 -8.39
C GLU A 131 -1.05 -11.62 -7.26
N ASN A 132 -1.61 -11.07 -6.19
CA ASN A 132 -0.91 -10.74 -4.96
C ASN A 132 0.17 -9.64 -5.13
N VAL A 133 -0.04 -8.74 -6.10
CA VAL A 133 0.88 -7.63 -6.39
C VAL A 133 0.63 -6.48 -5.43
N PRO A 134 1.61 -6.07 -4.59
CA PRO A 134 1.45 -4.91 -3.75
C PRO A 134 1.60 -3.63 -4.57
N MET A 135 0.73 -2.68 -4.28
CA MET A 135 0.62 -1.40 -4.98
C MET A 135 0.56 -0.26 -3.98
N SER A 136 0.86 0.94 -4.46
CA SER A 136 0.73 2.17 -3.69
C SER A 136 0.27 3.30 -4.57
N THR A 137 -0.49 4.24 -4.00
CA THR A 137 -0.69 5.56 -4.63
C THR A 137 0.68 6.17 -4.94
N ALA A 138 0.84 6.83 -6.09
CA ALA A 138 2.09 7.46 -6.52
C ALA A 138 1.84 8.96 -6.72
N ASN A 139 1.70 9.67 -5.61
CA ASN A 139 1.14 11.02 -5.56
C ASN A 139 2.08 12.07 -6.18
N LEU A 140 3.40 11.88 -6.14
CA LEU A 140 4.34 12.77 -6.84
C LEU A 140 4.67 12.28 -8.26
N TYR A 141 4.02 11.20 -8.70
CA TYR A 141 4.05 10.66 -10.06
C TYR A 141 2.70 10.76 -10.78
N ASP A 142 1.70 11.41 -10.19
CA ASP A 142 0.33 11.51 -10.73
C ASP A 142 -0.29 10.14 -11.07
N GLY A 143 -0.17 9.14 -10.18
CA GLY A 143 -0.59 7.79 -10.53
C GLY A 143 -0.57 6.72 -9.45
N VAL A 144 -0.20 5.50 -9.86
CA VAL A 144 -0.08 4.30 -9.02
C VAL A 144 1.24 3.57 -9.32
N HIS A 145 1.92 3.10 -8.29
CA HIS A 145 3.06 2.20 -8.39
C HIS A 145 2.63 0.77 -8.06
N ALA A 146 3.06 -0.21 -8.87
CA ALA A 146 2.97 -1.63 -8.58
C ALA A 146 4.38 -2.20 -8.44
N LEU A 147 4.61 -3.04 -7.44
CA LEU A 147 5.86 -3.78 -7.30
C LEU A 147 5.67 -5.18 -7.87
N VAL A 148 6.09 -5.39 -9.11
CA VAL A 148 5.94 -6.65 -9.85
C VAL A 148 7.31 -7.31 -9.90
N ASP A 149 7.44 -8.50 -9.33
CA ASP A 149 8.70 -9.26 -9.30
C ASP A 149 9.91 -8.46 -8.78
N GLY A 150 9.67 -7.57 -7.81
CA GLY A 150 10.69 -6.69 -7.23
C GLY A 150 11.02 -5.43 -8.04
N GLU A 151 10.35 -5.22 -9.18
CA GLU A 151 10.52 -4.04 -10.02
C GLU A 151 9.28 -3.14 -10.01
N TRP A 152 9.51 -1.83 -10.13
CA TRP A 152 8.44 -0.84 -10.12
C TRP A 152 7.81 -0.65 -11.49
N VAL A 153 6.53 -0.99 -11.61
CA VAL A 153 5.67 -0.56 -12.71
C VAL A 153 4.92 0.71 -12.30
N THR A 154 5.15 1.80 -13.02
CA THR A 154 4.51 3.09 -12.73
C THR A 154 3.42 3.40 -13.75
N MET A 155 2.17 3.43 -13.30
CA MET A 155 1.02 3.84 -14.10
C MET A 155 0.71 5.30 -13.82
N ARG A 156 1.12 6.18 -14.74
CA ARG A 156 1.01 7.64 -14.60
C ARG A 156 -0.09 8.22 -15.49
N ILE A 157 -0.82 9.21 -14.96
CA ILE A 157 -1.67 10.11 -15.73
C ILE A 157 -0.83 11.32 -16.16
N PRO A 158 -0.64 11.57 -17.46
CA PRO A 158 0.17 12.69 -17.92
C PRO A 158 -0.56 14.04 -17.86
N TYR A 159 -1.90 14.04 -17.83
CA TYR A 159 -2.72 15.24 -17.82
C TYR A 159 -4.17 14.93 -17.36
N PRO A 160 -4.86 15.86 -16.67
CA PRO A 160 -4.33 17.09 -16.07
C PRO A 160 -3.37 16.79 -14.92
N LEU A 161 -2.47 17.73 -14.63
CA LEU A 161 -1.53 17.59 -13.52
C LEU A 161 -2.21 17.78 -12.16
N GLY A 162 -1.63 17.15 -11.14
CA GLY A 162 -2.09 17.26 -9.76
C GLY A 162 -3.01 16.12 -9.35
N PHE A 163 -2.67 14.88 -9.69
CA PHE A 163 -3.48 13.73 -9.31
C PHE A 163 -3.02 13.14 -7.96
N TYR A 164 -3.68 13.53 -6.86
CA TYR A 164 -3.37 13.04 -5.52
C TYR A 164 -4.41 12.04 -5.03
N SER A 165 -4.08 10.76 -4.98
CA SER A 165 -4.99 9.73 -4.48
C SER A 165 -4.79 9.46 -2.98
N LYS A 166 -5.88 9.06 -2.33
CA LYS A 166 -5.91 8.62 -0.93
C LYS A 166 -6.16 7.12 -0.75
N GLY A 167 -6.45 6.41 -1.83
CA GLY A 167 -6.86 5.02 -1.82
C GLY A 167 -7.49 4.67 -3.14
N PHE A 168 -7.52 3.38 -3.47
CA PHE A 168 -8.03 2.85 -4.71
C PHE A 168 -8.28 1.36 -4.54
N ASP A 169 -9.07 0.80 -5.45
CA ASP A 169 -9.38 -0.62 -5.49
C ASP A 169 -9.42 -1.11 -6.94
N GLY A 170 -9.19 -2.41 -7.09
CA GLY A 170 -9.41 -3.13 -8.33
C GLY A 170 -10.81 -3.73 -8.41
N ARG A 171 -11.34 -3.86 -9.63
CA ARG A 171 -12.59 -4.58 -9.90
C ARG A 171 -12.46 -5.42 -11.16
N ILE A 172 -13.06 -6.60 -11.12
CA ILE A 172 -13.23 -7.49 -12.27
C ILE A 172 -14.72 -7.46 -12.60
N ASP A 173 -15.07 -6.72 -13.63
CA ASP A 173 -16.45 -6.58 -14.14
C ASP A 173 -16.87 -7.80 -14.96
N ASP A 174 -15.96 -8.35 -15.76
CA ASP A 174 -16.18 -9.53 -16.58
C ASP A 174 -14.87 -10.35 -16.64
N PRO A 175 -14.82 -11.54 -16.00
CA PRO A 175 -13.62 -12.38 -16.02
C PRO A 175 -13.27 -12.90 -17.43
N ASP A 176 -14.26 -13.00 -18.32
CA ASP A 176 -14.11 -13.55 -19.68
C ASP A 176 -13.72 -12.47 -20.72
N ALA A 177 -13.88 -11.18 -20.39
CA ALA A 177 -13.50 -10.06 -21.27
C ALA A 177 -11.99 -9.70 -21.25
N GLY A 178 -11.15 -10.53 -20.61
CA GLY A 178 -9.70 -10.34 -20.56
C GLY A 178 -9.29 -9.05 -19.82
N TRP A 179 -8.41 -8.26 -20.43
CA TRP A 179 -7.92 -7.00 -19.85
C TRP A 179 -8.97 -5.89 -19.82
N LYS A 180 -10.02 -5.99 -20.65
CA LYS A 180 -11.08 -4.98 -20.72
C LYS A 180 -12.12 -5.10 -19.61
N GLY A 181 -12.32 -6.33 -19.10
CA GLY A 181 -13.26 -6.62 -18.03
C GLY A 181 -12.69 -6.38 -16.64
N ARG A 182 -11.52 -5.75 -16.51
CA ARG A 182 -10.85 -5.49 -15.25
C ARG A 182 -10.09 -4.17 -15.28
N GLY A 183 -9.74 -3.67 -14.10
CA GLY A 183 -8.91 -2.49 -13.96
C GLY A 183 -8.80 -2.00 -12.52
N LEU A 184 -8.22 -0.81 -12.37
CA LEU A 184 -8.17 -0.06 -11.12
C LEU A 184 -9.01 1.20 -11.22
N TRP A 185 -9.76 1.49 -10.15
CA TRP A 185 -10.53 2.72 -10.03
C TRP A 185 -9.91 3.58 -8.94
N VAL A 186 -9.29 4.67 -9.38
CA VAL A 186 -8.45 5.51 -8.52
C VAL A 186 -9.11 6.88 -8.42
N PRO A 187 -9.77 7.22 -7.30
CA PRO A 187 -10.24 8.57 -7.06
C PRO A 187 -9.07 9.54 -6.86
N SER A 188 -9.21 10.74 -7.41
CA SER A 188 -8.47 11.90 -6.87
C SER A 188 -9.09 12.24 -5.52
N GLY A 189 -8.25 12.26 -4.49
CA GLY A 189 -8.57 12.59 -3.11
C GLY A 189 -8.32 14.06 -2.76
N ASP A 190 -8.25 14.94 -3.76
CA ASP A 190 -8.00 16.36 -3.57
C ASP A 190 -9.16 17.04 -2.83
N ARG A 191 -8.83 17.70 -1.72
CA ARG A 191 -9.80 18.48 -0.92
C ARG A 191 -10.09 19.85 -1.52
N THR A 192 -9.26 20.28 -2.46
CA THR A 192 -9.31 21.59 -3.10
C THR A 192 -9.14 21.43 -4.61
N PRO A 193 -10.06 20.74 -5.32
CA PRO A 193 -9.91 20.42 -6.74
C PRO A 193 -9.78 21.67 -7.63
N TRP A 194 -10.23 22.83 -7.16
CA TRP A 194 -10.08 24.11 -7.85
C TRP A 194 -8.65 24.69 -7.83
N LEU A 195 -7.72 24.09 -7.07
CA LEU A 195 -6.29 24.44 -7.10
C LEU A 195 -5.48 23.58 -8.08
N MET A 196 -6.13 22.61 -8.74
CA MET A 196 -5.52 21.82 -9.80
C MET A 196 -5.69 22.51 -11.16
N GLU A 197 -5.03 21.95 -12.17
CA GLU A 197 -5.23 22.35 -13.55
C GLU A 197 -6.71 22.25 -13.97
N GLY A 198 -7.25 23.33 -14.55
CA GLY A 198 -8.69 23.50 -14.83
C GLY A 198 -9.44 24.43 -13.86
N GLY A 199 -8.88 24.71 -12.68
CA GLY A 199 -9.37 25.76 -11.77
C GLY A 199 -10.78 25.52 -11.22
N LEU A 200 -11.54 26.60 -11.00
CA LEU A 200 -12.88 26.58 -10.37
C LEU A 200 -13.91 25.65 -11.05
N GLY A 201 -13.69 25.26 -12.31
CA GLY A 201 -14.56 24.34 -13.03
C GLY A 201 -14.35 22.86 -12.71
N ASN A 202 -13.30 22.52 -11.96
CA ASN A 202 -12.93 21.13 -11.67
C ASN A 202 -13.96 20.43 -10.79
N ARG A 203 -14.17 19.15 -11.11
CA ARG A 203 -15.08 18.24 -10.41
C ARG A 203 -14.30 17.07 -9.82
N PRO A 204 -14.85 16.35 -8.84
CA PRO A 204 -14.29 15.08 -8.40
C PRO A 204 -14.05 14.14 -9.60
N LEU A 205 -12.90 13.46 -9.59
CA LEU A 205 -12.44 12.60 -10.67
C LEU A 205 -12.18 11.19 -10.13
N VAL A 206 -12.57 10.19 -10.92
CA VAL A 206 -12.11 8.81 -10.76
C VAL A 206 -11.45 8.40 -12.07
N VAL A 207 -10.22 7.90 -12.00
CA VAL A 207 -9.48 7.42 -13.16
C VAL A 207 -9.55 5.90 -13.19
N HIS A 208 -9.84 5.37 -14.38
CA HIS A 208 -9.85 3.94 -14.65
C HIS A 208 -8.54 3.56 -15.36
N PHE A 209 -7.67 2.82 -14.67
CA PHE A 209 -6.47 2.24 -15.28
C PHE A 209 -6.78 0.83 -15.78
N GLN A 210 -6.43 0.58 -17.05
CA GLN A 210 -6.49 -0.75 -17.65
C GLN A 210 -5.12 -1.08 -18.24
N VAL A 211 -4.58 -2.24 -17.87
CA VAL A 211 -3.29 -2.71 -18.36
C VAL A 211 -3.52 -3.75 -19.44
N ARG A 212 -3.01 -3.48 -20.64
CA ARG A 212 -3.02 -4.46 -21.73
C ARG A 212 -1.90 -5.49 -21.50
N PRO A 213 -2.12 -6.76 -21.85
CA PRO A 213 -1.07 -7.78 -21.78
C PRO A 213 0.05 -7.51 -22.81
N ASP A 214 -0.29 -6.87 -23.93
CA ASP A 214 0.65 -6.46 -24.96
C ASP A 214 0.14 -5.22 -25.74
N PRO A 215 1.01 -4.50 -26.47
CA PRO A 215 0.63 -3.29 -27.20
C PRO A 215 -0.44 -3.47 -28.29
N LEU A 216 -0.61 -4.69 -28.81
CA LEU A 216 -1.52 -5.02 -29.91
C LEU A 216 -2.86 -5.60 -29.41
N ALA A 217 -3.02 -5.83 -28.11
CA ALA A 217 -4.24 -6.34 -27.52
C ALA A 217 -5.43 -5.42 -27.85
N LYS A 218 -6.48 -6.01 -28.45
CA LYS A 218 -7.64 -5.28 -28.99
C LYS A 218 -8.80 -5.21 -28.04
#